data_AF-A0A0B1SZV3-F1
#
_entry.id   AF-A0A0B1SZV3-F1
#
_cell.length_a   1.000
_cell.length_b   1.000
_cell.length_c   1.000
_cell.angle_alpha   90.00
_cell.angle_beta   90.00
_cell.angle_gamma   90.00
#
_symmetry.space_group_name_H-M   'P 1'
#
loop_
_entity.id
_entity.type
_entity.pdbx_description
1 polymer ?
#
loop_
_entity_poly.entity_id
_entity_poly.type
_entity_poly.pdbx_seq_one_letter_code
_entity_poly.pdbx_strand_id
1 'polypeptide(L)'
;MSYFIHNCILTIFRNNANPKNNIRDLTIGFILVGFSYTFVAVSFYISYPFAKSCIHDNLLNNFSASYPFSAIARILILFQLCTILPLIVFFIRTQLSTFVLKKPYPGFGYVVLLSVIVVICGALIAIFYPNVGTIVRLVYE
;
A
#
# COMPACT_ATOMS: atom_id res chain seq x y z
N MET A 1 6.42 1.14 -5.42
CA MET A 1 4.97 1.04 -5.14
C MET A 1 4.27 2.35 -4.81
N SER A 2 4.98 3.42 -4.47
CA SER A 2 4.34 4.66 -3.98
C SER A 2 3.45 5.38 -5.00
N TYR A 3 3.55 5.06 -6.30
CA TYR A 3 2.72 5.60 -7.38
C TYR A 3 1.82 4.54 -8.06
N PHE A 4 1.20 3.65 -7.29
CA PHE A 4 0.44 2.51 -7.82
C PHE A 4 -1.05 2.81 -8.10
N ILE A 5 -1.38 3.92 -8.78
CA ILE A 5 -2.78 4.27 -9.09
C ILE A 5 -3.20 3.93 -10.54
N HIS A 6 -2.24 3.56 -11.40
CA HIS A 6 -2.48 3.34 -12.83
C HIS A 6 -3.63 2.37 -13.15
N ASN A 7 -3.86 1.36 -12.30
CA ASN A 7 -4.92 0.36 -12.51
C ASN A 7 -6.33 0.88 -12.16
N CYS A 8 -6.44 1.90 -11.32
CA CYS A 8 -7.71 2.41 -10.80
C CYS A 8 -8.07 3.78 -11.38
N ILE A 9 -7.10 4.46 -11.98
CA ILE A 9 -7.21 5.85 -12.43
C ILE A 9 -8.35 6.09 -13.43
N LEU A 10 -8.57 5.16 -14.36
CA LEU A 10 -9.63 5.25 -15.36
C LEU A 10 -11.02 5.16 -14.71
N THR A 11 -11.18 4.30 -13.71
CA THR A 11 -12.42 4.16 -12.95
C THR A 11 -12.70 5.41 -12.12
N ILE A 12 -11.66 6.00 -11.52
CA ILE A 12 -11.78 7.23 -10.73
C ILE A 12 -12.21 8.41 -11.63
N PHE A 13 -11.57 8.58 -12.79
CA PHE A 13 -11.88 9.70 -13.69
C PHE A 13 -13.22 9.59 -14.42
N ARG A 14 -13.78 8.38 -14.55
CA ARG A 14 -15.14 8.20 -15.08
C ARG A 14 -16.21 8.91 -14.24
N ASN A 15 -15.96 9.12 -12.94
CA ASN A 15 -16.89 9.78 -12.03
C ASN A 15 -16.60 11.29 -11.85
N ASN A 16 -15.66 11.88 -12.60
CA ASN A 16 -15.34 13.30 -12.47
C ASN A 16 -16.42 14.16 -13.16
N ALA A 17 -16.91 15.19 -12.46
CA ALA A 17 -17.88 16.13 -12.99
C ALA A 17 -17.34 16.95 -14.17
N ASN A 18 -16.02 17.21 -14.20
CA ASN A 18 -15.37 18.03 -15.23
C ASN A 18 -14.21 17.27 -15.92
N PRO A 19 -14.49 16.35 -16.85
CA PRO A 19 -13.48 15.46 -17.43
C PRO A 19 -12.40 16.18 -18.25
N LYS A 20 -12.65 17.42 -18.71
CA LYS A 20 -11.67 18.26 -19.43
C LYS A 20 -10.45 18.61 -18.57
N ASN A 21 -10.60 18.62 -17.24
CA ASN A 21 -9.53 18.97 -16.31
C ASN A 21 -8.78 17.76 -15.77
N ASN A 22 -9.14 16.53 -16.17
CA ASN A 22 -8.57 15.29 -15.61
C ASN A 22 -7.03 15.26 -15.64
N ILE A 23 -6.41 15.70 -16.74
CA ILE A 23 -4.94 15.70 -16.88
C ILE A 23 -4.29 16.66 -15.88
N ARG A 24 -4.87 17.85 -15.71
CA ARG A 24 -4.38 18.85 -14.75
C ARG A 24 -4.54 18.34 -13.32
N ASP A 25 -5.72 17.84 -12.99
CA ASP A 25 -6.03 17.37 -11.64
C ASP A 25 -5.15 16.15 -11.28
N LEU A 26 -4.89 15.28 -12.26
CA LEU A 26 -3.94 14.17 -12.10
C LEU A 26 -2.52 14.66 -11.80
N THR A 27 -2.04 15.61 -12.60
CA THR A 27 -0.67 16.14 -12.49
C THR A 27 -0.45 16.80 -11.14
N ILE A 28 -1.41 17.62 -10.70
CA ILE A 28 -1.40 18.25 -9.37
C ILE A 28 -1.38 17.17 -8.28
N GLY A 29 -2.22 16.13 -8.42
CA GLY A 29 -2.24 15.00 -7.49
C GLY A 29 -0.88 14.32 -7.34
N PHE A 30 -0.23 13.98 -8.47
CA PHE A 30 1.09 13.35 -8.44
C PHE A 30 2.18 14.25 -7.84
N ILE A 31 2.17 15.54 -8.15
CA ILE A 31 3.10 16.52 -7.57
C ILE A 31 2.91 16.60 -6.06
N LEU A 32 1.67 16.67 -5.58
CA LEU A 32 1.36 16.77 -4.16
C LEU A 32 1.79 15.50 -3.39
N VAL A 33 1.55 14.32 -3.99
CA VAL A 33 2.01 13.04 -3.43
C VAL A 33 3.54 12.99 -3.36
N GLY A 34 4.24 13.35 -4.45
CA GLY A 34 5.70 13.39 -4.47
C GLY A 34 6.29 14.36 -3.45
N PHE A 35 5.68 15.54 -3.31
CA PHE A 35 6.06 16.51 -2.30
C PHE A 35 5.86 15.96 -0.88
N SER A 36 4.72 15.32 -0.59
CA SER A 36 4.45 14.75 0.74
C SER A 36 5.46 13.68 1.14
N TYR A 37 5.84 12.79 0.22
CA TYR A 37 6.84 11.76 0.47
C TYR A 37 8.23 12.34 0.67
N THR A 38 8.62 13.29 -0.19
CA THR A 38 9.92 13.96 -0.09
C THR A 38 10.02 14.74 1.22
N PHE A 39 8.96 15.46 1.60
CA PHE A 39 8.91 16.25 2.82
C PHE A 39 9.12 15.39 4.07
N VAL A 40 8.40 14.26 4.18
CA VAL A 40 8.56 13.33 5.33
C VAL A 40 9.96 12.70 5.32
N ALA A 41 10.43 12.24 4.17
CA ALA A 41 11.74 11.59 4.05
C ALA A 41 12.90 12.54 4.43
N VAL A 42 12.91 13.76 3.89
CA VAL A 42 13.95 14.76 4.15
C VAL A 42 13.92 15.22 5.61
N SER A 43 12.74 15.51 6.15
CA SER A 43 12.58 15.95 7.55
C SER A 43 13.10 14.89 8.52
N PHE A 44 12.76 13.61 8.28
CA PHE A 44 13.25 12.49 9.09
C PHE A 44 14.76 12.30 8.92
N TYR A 45 15.26 12.32 7.68
CA TYR A 45 16.67 12.10 7.38
C TYR A 45 17.58 13.15 8.04
N ILE A 46 17.20 14.43 8.03
CA ILE A 46 17.98 15.50 8.67
C ILE A 46 17.92 15.38 10.20
N SER A 47 16.73 15.08 10.76
CA SER A 47 16.52 15.03 12.21
C SER A 47 17.11 13.77 12.88
N TYR A 48 17.47 12.74 12.10
CA TYR A 48 17.95 11.48 12.64
C TYR A 48 19.35 11.62 13.26
N PRO A 49 19.52 11.37 14.57
CA PRO A 49 20.74 11.72 15.31
C PRO A 49 21.87 10.68 15.18
N PHE A 50 21.59 9.45 14.73
CA PHE A 50 22.57 8.38 14.62
C PHE A 50 23.08 8.19 13.18
N ALA A 51 24.01 7.24 13.01
CA ALA A 51 24.51 6.83 11.70
C ALA A 51 23.34 6.44 10.78
N LYS A 52 23.36 6.95 9.54
CA LYS A 52 22.26 6.76 8.59
C LYS A 52 22.09 5.29 8.14
N SER A 53 23.09 4.45 8.38
CA SER A 53 23.03 3.00 8.17
C SER A 53 22.11 2.28 9.16
N CYS A 54 21.76 2.90 10.29
CA CYS A 54 20.86 2.32 11.29
C CYS A 54 19.37 2.60 11.02
N ILE A 55 19.05 3.27 9.90
CA ILE A 55 17.66 3.57 9.56
C ILE A 55 16.97 2.29 9.10
N HIS A 56 15.99 1.84 9.87
CA HIS A 56 15.13 0.72 9.48
C HIS A 56 14.13 1.12 8.40
N ASP A 57 13.78 0.17 7.52
CA ASP A 57 12.79 0.34 6.43
C ASP A 57 11.43 0.86 6.91
N ASN A 58 10.99 0.38 8.07
CA ASN A 58 9.79 0.90 8.71
C ASN A 58 10.16 2.09 9.61
N LEU A 59 9.70 3.28 9.23
CA LEU A 59 9.94 4.51 9.97
C LEU A 59 9.58 4.39 11.45
N LEU A 60 8.47 3.72 11.80
CA LEU A 60 8.03 3.58 13.19
C LEU A 60 8.95 2.67 14.02
N ASN A 61 9.73 1.78 13.39
CA ASN A 61 10.69 0.92 14.09
C ASN A 61 11.95 1.68 14.52
N ASN A 62 12.16 2.89 14.02
CA ASN A 62 13.25 3.77 14.48
C ASN A 62 12.89 4.52 15.77
N PHE A 63 11.64 4.45 16.24
CA PHE A 63 11.19 5.07 17.49
C PHE A 63 11.02 4.02 18.59
N SER A 64 11.29 4.39 19.84
CA SER A 64 11.03 3.54 21.00
C SER A 64 9.54 3.19 21.09
N ALA A 65 9.25 1.93 21.43
CA ALA A 65 7.88 1.43 21.62
C ALA A 65 7.15 2.16 22.77
N SER A 66 7.88 2.70 23.75
CA SER A 66 7.32 3.47 24.86
C SER A 66 6.96 4.92 24.49
N TYR A 67 7.32 5.39 23.30
CA TYR A 67 7.04 6.77 22.90
C TYR A 67 5.56 6.93 22.51
N PRO A 68 4.78 7.79 23.20
CA PRO A 68 3.33 7.82 23.07
C PRO A 68 2.85 8.15 21.65
N PHE A 69 3.52 9.07 20.95
CA PHE A 69 3.15 9.41 19.57
C PHE A 69 3.40 8.26 18.58
N SER A 70 4.45 7.45 18.80
CA SER A 70 4.72 6.26 17.99
C SER A 70 3.66 5.19 18.25
N ALA A 71 3.27 4.99 19.52
CA ALA A 71 2.20 4.06 19.89
C ALA A 71 0.86 4.45 19.27
N ILE A 72 0.47 5.73 19.34
CA ILE A 72 -0.76 6.24 18.73
C ILE A 72 -0.72 6.04 17.21
N ALA A 73 0.39 6.38 16.55
CA ALA A 73 0.55 6.19 15.12
C ALA A 73 0.41 4.71 14.72
N ARG A 74 0.99 3.77 15.50
CA ARG A 74 0.83 2.32 15.26
C ARG A 74 -0.63 1.88 15.37
N ILE A 75 -1.38 2.37 16.35
CA ILE A 75 -2.80 2.04 16.52
C ILE A 75 -3.63 2.59 15.36
N LEU A 76 -3.39 3.83 14.94
CA LEU A 76 -4.10 4.44 13.81
C LEU A 76 -3.82 3.70 12.50
N ILE A 77 -2.55 3.35 12.24
CA ILE A 77 -2.16 2.56 11.07
C ILE A 77 -2.77 1.16 11.14
N LEU A 78 -2.84 0.54 12.33
CA LEU A 78 -3.49 -0.76 12.50
C LEU A 78 -4.98 -0.69 12.15
N PHE A 79 -5.71 0.31 12.63
CA PHE A 79 -7.12 0.51 12.29
C PHE A 79 -7.31 0.76 10.79
N GLN A 80 -6.44 1.56 10.18
CA GLN A 80 -6.42 1.78 8.74
C GLN A 80 -6.17 0.48 7.97
N LEU A 81 -5.21 -0.35 8.39
CA LEU A 81 -4.92 -1.62 7.72
C LEU A 81 -6.07 -2.62 7.87
N CYS A 82 -6.71 -2.70 9.04
CA CYS A 82 -7.87 -3.56 9.26
C CYS A 82 -9.05 -3.23 8.31
N THR A 83 -9.22 -1.96 7.97
CA THR A 83 -10.31 -1.51 7.06
C THR A 83 -9.93 -1.61 5.59
N ILE A 84 -8.66 -1.36 5.24
CA ILE A 84 -8.19 -1.39 3.85
C ILE A 84 -7.88 -2.82 3.37
N LEU A 85 -7.38 -3.70 4.24
CA LEU A 85 -6.98 -5.06 3.85
C LEU A 85 -8.12 -5.86 3.19
N PRO A 86 -9.37 -5.88 3.73
CA PRO A 86 -10.48 -6.56 3.08
C PRO A 86 -10.77 -6.03 1.67
N LEU A 87 -10.64 -4.71 1.48
CA LEU A 87 -10.86 -4.06 0.19
C LEU A 87 -9.77 -4.45 -0.82
N ILE A 88 -8.50 -4.48 -0.40
CA ILE A 88 -7.37 -4.89 -1.25
C ILE A 88 -7.50 -6.37 -1.64
N VAL A 89 -7.81 -7.25 -0.69
CA VAL A 89 -7.99 -8.68 -0.98
C VAL A 89 -9.15 -8.90 -1.95
N PHE A 90 -10.26 -8.18 -1.76
CA PHE A 90 -11.37 -8.19 -2.71
C PHE A 90 -10.92 -7.76 -4.11
N PHE A 91 -10.17 -6.66 -4.22
CA PHE A 91 -9.68 -6.13 -5.50
C PHE A 91 -8.70 -7.09 -6.19
N ILE A 92 -7.71 -7.63 -5.48
CA ILE A 92 -6.76 -8.61 -6.02
C ILE A 92 -7.51 -9.85 -6.53
N ARG A 93 -8.48 -10.33 -5.75
CA ARG A 93 -9.31 -11.49 -6.13
C ARG A 93 -10.11 -11.22 -7.42
N THR A 94 -10.73 -10.06 -7.56
CA THR A 94 -11.50 -9.73 -8.78
C THR A 94 -10.59 -9.61 -10.00
N GLN A 95 -9.39 -9.05 -9.84
CA GLN A 95 -8.39 -8.94 -10.92
C GLN A 95 -7.87 -10.32 -11.34
N LEU A 96 -7.50 -11.18 -10.36
CA LEU A 96 -7.04 -12.55 -10.62
C LEU A 96 -8.14 -13.40 -11.27
N SER A 97 -9.38 -13.33 -10.78
CA SER A 97 -10.50 -14.07 -11.36
C SER A 97 -10.79 -13.65 -12.80
N THR A 98 -10.72 -12.34 -13.08
CA THR A 98 -10.90 -11.81 -14.44
C THR A 98 -9.76 -12.24 -15.36
N PHE A 99 -8.53 -12.29 -14.86
CA PHE A 99 -7.38 -12.75 -15.63
C PHE A 99 -7.44 -14.24 -15.97
N VAL A 100 -7.73 -15.10 -14.99
CA VAL A 100 -7.72 -16.57 -15.19
C VAL A 100 -8.96 -17.06 -15.92
N LEU A 101 -10.15 -16.58 -15.53
CA LEU A 101 -11.42 -17.18 -15.96
C LEU A 101 -12.26 -16.26 -16.87
N LYS A 102 -11.77 -15.05 -17.19
CA LYS A 102 -12.49 -14.00 -17.96
C LYS A 102 -13.89 -13.69 -17.43
N LYS A 103 -14.21 -14.13 -16.21
CA LYS A 103 -15.48 -13.92 -15.52
C LYS A 103 -15.17 -13.35 -14.13
N PRO A 104 -15.83 -12.25 -13.73
CA PRO A 104 -15.57 -11.60 -12.45
C PRO A 104 -16.02 -12.47 -11.25
N TYR A 105 -16.96 -13.39 -11.46
CA TYR A 105 -17.44 -14.30 -10.42
C TYR A 105 -17.71 -15.71 -11.00
N PRO A 106 -16.73 -16.63 -10.93
CA PRO A 106 -16.85 -17.98 -11.48
C PRO A 106 -17.60 -18.95 -10.55
N GLY A 107 -17.71 -18.64 -9.24
CA GLY A 107 -18.44 -19.43 -8.25
C GLY A 107 -17.89 -19.30 -6.82
N PHE A 108 -18.71 -19.62 -5.80
CA PHE A 108 -18.38 -19.42 -4.37
C PHE A 108 -17.14 -20.22 -3.92
N GLY A 109 -17.02 -21.50 -4.32
CA GLY A 109 -15.88 -22.34 -3.92
C GLY A 109 -14.54 -21.83 -4.43
N TYR A 110 -14.46 -21.43 -5.70
CA TYR A 110 -13.24 -20.87 -6.29
C TYR A 110 -12.83 -19.54 -5.63
N VAL A 111 -13.83 -18.71 -5.32
CA VAL A 111 -13.64 -17.43 -4.64
C VAL A 111 -13.07 -17.60 -3.23
N VAL A 112 -13.57 -18.58 -2.47
CA VAL A 112 -13.05 -18.91 -1.13
C VAL A 112 -11.63 -19.48 -1.22
N LEU A 113 -11.39 -20.40 -2.16
CA LEU A 113 -10.06 -20.99 -2.38
C LEU A 113 -9.01 -19.92 -2.67
N LEU A 114 -9.29 -18.98 -3.59
CA LEU A 114 -8.37 -17.90 -3.92
C LEU A 114 -8.09 -16.99 -2.71
N SER A 115 -9.12 -16.61 -1.95
CA SER A 115 -8.93 -15.77 -0.76
C SER A 115 -8.06 -16.47 0.29
N VAL A 116 -8.26 -17.76 0.53
CA VAL A 116 -7.46 -18.55 1.46
C VAL A 116 -5.99 -18.61 1.01
N ILE A 117 -5.74 -18.88 -0.27
CA ILE A 117 -4.39 -18.90 -0.83
C ILE A 117 -3.70 -17.54 -0.64
N VAL A 118 -4.38 -16.44 -0.95
CA VAL A 118 -3.82 -15.08 -0.81
C VAL A 118 -3.44 -14.79 0.65
N VAL A 119 -4.30 -15.13 1.60
CA VAL A 119 -4.03 -14.92 3.03
C VAL A 119 -2.90 -15.81 3.54
N ILE A 120 -2.87 -17.09 3.15
CA ILE A 120 -1.79 -18.02 3.53
C ILE A 120 -0.44 -17.55 2.98
N CYS A 121 -0.37 -17.17 1.69
CA CYS A 121 0.85 -16.62 1.11
C CYS A 121 1.31 -15.36 1.86
N GLY A 122 0.38 -14.45 2.20
CA GLY A 122 0.70 -13.26 2.99
C GLY A 122 1.24 -13.60 4.38
N ALA A 123 0.63 -14.57 5.07
CA ALA A 123 1.07 -15.01 6.38
C ALA A 123 2.45 -15.70 6.33
N LEU A 124 2.69 -16.55 5.32
CA LEU A 124 3.98 -17.20 5.12
C LEU A 124 5.10 -16.18 4.89
N ILE A 125 4.86 -15.17 4.06
CA ILE A 125 5.85 -14.09 3.84
C ILE A 125 6.12 -13.33 5.14
N ALA A 126 5.09 -13.03 5.94
CA ALA A 126 5.25 -12.35 7.21
C ALA A 126 6.06 -13.17 8.24
N ILE A 127 5.94 -14.50 8.23
CA ILE A 127 6.67 -15.38 9.15
C ILE A 127 8.12 -15.59 8.70
N PHE A 128 8.33 -15.93 7.41
CA PHE A 128 9.65 -16.34 6.91
C PHE A 128 10.53 -15.17 6.49
N TYR A 129 9.96 -14.02 6.09
CA TYR A 129 10.72 -12.90 5.57
C TYR A 129 10.09 -11.52 5.90
N PRO A 130 10.19 -11.04 7.16
CA PRO A 130 9.53 -9.81 7.60
C PRO A 130 10.24 -8.49 7.18
N ASN A 131 11.06 -8.51 6.12
CA ASN A 131 11.76 -7.31 5.64
C ASN A 131 10.91 -6.56 4.61
N VAL A 132 10.20 -5.53 5.08
CA VAL A 132 9.27 -4.73 4.27
C VAL A 132 9.97 -4.06 3.07
N GLY A 133 11.17 -3.51 3.26
CA GLY A 133 11.87 -2.79 2.19
C GLY A 133 12.27 -3.68 1.02
N THR A 134 12.80 -4.87 1.30
CA THR A 134 13.18 -5.83 0.25
C THR A 134 11.97 -6.37 -0.50
N ILE A 135 10.85 -6.65 0.20
CA ILE A 135 9.60 -7.05 -0.47
C ILE A 135 9.15 -5.95 -1.42
N VAL A 136 9.04 -4.70 -0.95
CA VAL A 136 8.57 -3.58 -1.78
C VAL A 136 9.48 -3.33 -2.99
N ARG A 137 10.79 -3.53 -2.84
CA ARG A 137 11.75 -3.43 -3.95
C ARG A 137 11.54 -4.53 -4.99
N LEU A 138 11.38 -5.79 -4.57
CA LEU A 138 11.20 -6.93 -5.46
C LEU A 138 9.92 -6.85 -6.30
N VAL A 139 8.85 -6.23 -5.81
CA VAL A 139 7.63 -6.06 -6.63
C VAL A 139 7.75 -4.89 -7.64
N TYR A 140 8.80 -4.06 -7.57
CA TYR A 140 9.03 -2.99 -8.54
C TYR A 140 9.91 -3.43 -9.71
N GLU A 141 10.85 -4.32 -9.46
CA GLU A 141 11.71 -4.94 -10.48
C GLU A 141 10.93 -5.94 -11.33
#